data_AF-A0A7S3UNL8-F1
#
_entry.id   AF-A0A7S3UNL8-F1
#
_cell.length_a   1.000
_cell.length_b   1.000
_cell.length_c   1.000
_cell.angle_alpha   90.00
_cell.angle_beta   90.00
_cell.angle_gamma   90.00
#
_symmetry.space_group_name_H-M   'P 1'
#
loop_
_entity.id
_entity.type
_entity.pdbx_description
1 polymer ?
#
loop_
_entity_poly.entity_id
_entity_poly.type
_entity_poly.pdbx_seq_one_letter_code
_entity_poly.pdbx_strand_id
1 'polypeptide(L)'
;MLRSMVAGRIDAEAQQATTDLEPKWRNAVNSLGELASVIIDGDVFSSLLGENCDATQADQTVAQFRMAVSGIRMLQARFAAGALQPPDAAPVQEAAQRVQRDYEDAKKACK
;
A
#
# COMPACT_ATOMS: atom_id res chain seq x y z
N MET A 1 31.64 -4.75 -31.51
CA MET A 1 31.40 -5.72 -30.42
C MET A 1 31.08 -5.07 -29.08
N LEU A 2 31.85 -4.06 -28.60
CA LEU A 2 31.59 -3.37 -27.33
C LEU A 2 30.15 -2.80 -27.17
N ARG A 3 29.60 -2.14 -28.19
CA ARG A 3 28.20 -1.63 -28.15
C ARG A 3 27.13 -2.73 -27.98
N SER A 4 27.38 -3.93 -28.51
CA SER A 4 26.44 -5.06 -28.43
C SER A 4 26.44 -5.71 -27.04
N MET A 5 27.59 -5.70 -26.35
CA MET A 5 27.70 -6.20 -24.98
C MET A 5 27.10 -5.24 -23.95
N VAL A 6 27.20 -3.92 -24.19
CA VAL A 6 26.58 -2.90 -23.32
C VAL A 6 25.05 -2.97 -23.41
N ALA A 7 24.48 -3.11 -24.61
CA ALA A 7 23.03 -3.26 -24.79
C ALA A 7 22.50 -4.50 -24.06
N GLY A 8 23.10 -5.68 -24.29
CA GLY A 8 22.66 -6.92 -23.62
C GLY A 8 22.81 -6.93 -22.10
N ARG A 9 23.71 -6.11 -21.54
CA ARG A 9 23.86 -5.96 -20.09
C ARG A 9 22.79 -5.04 -19.48
N ILE A 10 22.41 -3.97 -20.18
CA ILE A 10 21.30 -3.10 -19.76
C ILE A 10 19.97 -3.86 -19.81
N ASP A 11 19.77 -4.69 -20.82
CA ASP A 11 18.57 -5.53 -20.94
C ASP A 11 18.49 -6.57 -19.81
N ALA A 12 19.61 -7.18 -19.42
CA ALA A 12 19.67 -8.14 -18.32
C ALA A 12 19.41 -7.49 -16.94
N GLU A 13 19.97 -6.31 -16.68
CA GLU A 13 19.75 -5.56 -15.44
C GLU A 13 18.29 -5.09 -15.31
N ALA A 14 17.67 -4.64 -16.42
CA ALA A 14 16.24 -4.29 -16.46
C ALA A 14 15.32 -5.52 -16.26
N GLN A 15 15.66 -6.65 -16.86
CA GLN A 15 14.91 -7.90 -16.69
C GLN A 15 14.98 -8.41 -15.24
N GLN A 16 16.14 -8.29 -14.60
CA GLN A 16 16.34 -8.69 -13.21
C GLN A 16 15.62 -7.74 -12.23
N ALA A 17 15.64 -6.43 -12.49
CA ALA A 17 14.86 -5.46 -11.72
C ALA A 17 13.35 -5.72 -11.81
N THR A 18 12.84 -6.10 -12.99
CA THR A 18 11.44 -6.50 -13.20
C THR A 18 11.09 -7.75 -12.37
N THR A 19 11.95 -8.76 -12.45
CA THR A 19 11.79 -10.04 -11.73
C THR A 19 11.69 -9.86 -10.22
N ASP A 20 12.34 -8.82 -9.68
CA ASP A 20 12.33 -8.52 -8.25
C ASP A 20 11.17 -7.60 -7.80
N LEU A 21 10.75 -6.66 -8.65
CA LEU A 21 9.76 -5.64 -8.28
C LEU A 21 8.32 -6.16 -8.35
N GLU A 22 7.99 -7.00 -9.33
CA GLU A 22 6.63 -7.54 -9.47
C GLU A 22 6.18 -8.40 -8.28
N PRO A 23 6.99 -9.36 -7.77
CA PRO A 23 6.60 -10.13 -6.59
C PRO A 23 6.47 -9.25 -5.34
N LYS A 24 7.36 -8.27 -5.17
CA LYS A 24 7.31 -7.31 -4.06
C LYS A 24 6.04 -6.47 -4.12
N TRP A 25 5.66 -6.00 -5.30
CA TRP A 25 4.43 -5.26 -5.51
C TRP A 25 3.21 -6.09 -5.12
N ARG A 26 3.09 -7.29 -5.70
CA ARG A 26 1.97 -8.21 -5.43
C ARG A 26 1.84 -8.50 -3.94
N ASN A 27 2.94 -8.85 -3.28
CA ASN A 27 2.93 -9.15 -1.84
C ASN A 27 2.54 -7.94 -1.01
N ALA A 28 3.02 -6.75 -1.34
CA ALA A 28 2.70 -5.54 -0.60
C ALA A 28 1.23 -5.14 -0.76
N VAL A 29 0.68 -5.22 -1.98
CA VAL A 29 -0.74 -4.95 -2.24
C VAL A 29 -1.64 -5.97 -1.53
N ASN A 30 -1.30 -7.26 -1.61
CA ASN A 30 -2.06 -8.31 -0.91
C ASN A 30 -2.06 -8.06 0.61
N SER A 31 -0.89 -7.80 1.19
CA SER A 31 -0.76 -7.54 2.64
C SER A 31 -1.55 -6.30 3.06
N LEU A 32 -1.57 -5.24 2.25
CA LEU A 32 -2.38 -4.06 2.52
C LEU A 32 -3.88 -4.36 2.46
N GLY A 33 -4.31 -5.16 1.47
CA GLY A 33 -5.71 -5.58 1.34
C GLY A 33 -6.17 -6.47 2.50
N GLU A 34 -5.33 -7.39 2.94
CA GLU A 34 -5.56 -8.21 4.13
C GLU A 34 -5.65 -7.35 5.38
N LEU A 35 -4.70 -6.42 5.58
CA LEU A 35 -4.74 -5.49 6.71
C LEU A 35 -6.00 -4.63 6.70
N ALA A 36 -6.40 -4.10 5.54
CA ALA A 36 -7.63 -3.33 5.40
C ALA A 36 -8.86 -4.17 5.78
N SER A 37 -8.88 -5.44 5.39
CA SER A 37 -9.99 -6.35 5.72
C SER A 37 -10.01 -6.68 7.21
N VAL A 38 -8.86 -6.92 7.84
CA VAL A 38 -8.76 -7.10 9.30
C VAL A 38 -9.26 -5.88 10.07
N ILE A 39 -8.94 -4.67 9.60
CA ILE A 39 -9.40 -3.44 10.24
C ILE A 39 -10.93 -3.32 10.16
N ILE A 40 -11.47 -3.52 8.97
CA ILE A 40 -12.90 -3.30 8.67
C ILE A 40 -13.75 -4.42 9.26
N ASP A 41 -13.44 -5.68 8.94
CA ASP A 41 -14.24 -6.84 9.38
C ASP A 41 -14.07 -7.11 10.89
N GLY A 42 -13.02 -6.56 11.49
CA GLY A 42 -12.74 -6.65 12.92
C GLY A 42 -13.27 -5.49 13.75
N ASP A 43 -14.02 -4.54 13.17
CA ASP A 43 -14.54 -3.34 13.85
C ASP A 43 -13.45 -2.60 14.66
N VAL A 44 -12.23 -2.53 14.11
CA VAL A 44 -11.05 -2.08 14.86
C VAL A 44 -11.21 -0.63 15.33
N PHE A 45 -11.71 0.28 14.49
CA PHE A 45 -11.86 1.68 14.90
C PHE A 45 -12.93 1.87 15.97
N SER A 46 -14.05 1.15 15.91
CA SER A 46 -15.06 1.16 16.98
C SER A 46 -14.46 0.71 18.31
N SER A 47 -13.65 -0.36 18.27
CA SER A 47 -12.96 -0.88 19.46
C SER A 47 -11.91 0.09 20.00
N LEU A 48 -11.15 0.76 19.14
CA LEU A 48 -10.12 1.73 19.53
C LEU A 48 -10.69 3.03 20.08
N LEU A 49 -11.86 3.47 19.61
CA LEU A 49 -12.55 4.65 20.14
C LEU A 49 -13.10 4.38 21.55
N GLY A 50 -13.57 3.16 21.80
CA GLY A 50 -14.13 2.74 23.08
C GLY A 50 -15.34 3.58 23.53
N GLU A 51 -15.74 3.45 24.79
CA GLU A 51 -16.92 4.14 25.34
C GLU A 51 -16.73 5.65 25.49
N ASN A 52 -15.48 6.10 25.65
CA ASN A 52 -15.15 7.52 25.83
C ASN A 52 -14.89 8.26 24.52
N CYS A 53 -14.94 7.56 23.39
CA CYS A 53 -14.68 8.11 22.06
C CYS A 53 -13.32 8.81 21.94
N ASP A 54 -12.30 8.30 22.65
CA ASP A 54 -10.94 8.80 22.53
C ASP A 54 -10.33 8.34 21.21
N ALA A 55 -10.14 9.30 20.30
CA ALA A 55 -9.64 9.03 18.97
C ALA A 55 -8.11 8.82 18.92
N THR A 56 -7.37 8.96 20.01
CA THR A 56 -5.89 8.94 19.98
C THR A 56 -5.32 7.69 19.31
N GLN A 57 -5.81 6.50 19.68
CA GLN A 57 -5.32 5.25 19.09
C GLN A 57 -5.85 5.05 17.66
N ALA A 58 -7.12 5.36 17.41
CA ALA A 58 -7.71 5.30 16.08
C ALA A 58 -6.98 6.20 15.07
N ASP A 59 -6.63 7.42 15.48
CA ASP A 59 -5.86 8.39 14.69
C ASP A 59 -4.46 7.86 14.35
N GLN A 60 -3.79 7.24 15.32
CA GLN A 60 -2.49 6.61 15.11
C GLN A 60 -2.59 5.44 14.13
N THR A 61 -3.62 4.59 14.25
CA THR A 61 -3.84 3.47 13.33
C THR A 61 -4.09 3.95 11.91
N VAL A 62 -4.90 4.99 11.70
CA VAL A 62 -5.09 5.60 10.37
C VAL A 62 -3.78 6.19 9.84
N ALA A 63 -3.00 6.86 10.68
CA ALA A 63 -1.70 7.42 10.28
C ALA A 63 -0.72 6.32 9.84
N GLN A 64 -0.65 5.21 10.57
CA GLN A 64 0.16 4.04 10.23
C GLN A 64 -0.30 3.39 8.92
N PHE A 65 -1.61 3.26 8.71
CA PHE A 65 -2.16 2.73 7.46
C PHE A 65 -1.80 3.63 6.26
N ARG A 66 -1.92 4.96 6.41
CA ARG A 66 -1.52 5.94 5.38
C ARG A 66 -0.01 5.89 5.09
N MET A 67 0.82 5.64 6.10
CA MET A 67 2.25 5.41 5.91
C MET A 67 2.51 4.14 5.08
N ALA A 68 1.82 3.04 5.36
CA ALA A 68 1.93 1.80 4.59
C ALA A 68 1.53 2.02 3.11
N VAL A 69 0.41 2.70 2.87
CA VAL A 69 -0.04 3.11 1.52
C VAL A 69 1.04 3.92 0.81
N SER A 70 1.66 4.87 1.51
CA SER A 70 2.73 5.71 0.95
C SER A 70 3.96 4.88 0.59
N GLY A 71 4.36 3.92 1.43
CA GLY A 71 5.44 2.99 1.14
C GLY A 71 5.19 2.14 -0.11
N ILE A 72 3.95 1.67 -0.31
CA ILE A 72 3.56 0.93 -1.51
C ILE A 72 3.60 1.83 -2.76
N ARG A 73 3.14 3.09 -2.67
CA ARG A 73 3.27 4.05 -3.77
C ARG A 73 4.74 4.34 -4.13
N MET A 74 5.63 4.40 -3.14
CA MET A 74 7.07 4.51 -3.40
C MET A 74 7.61 3.28 -4.12
N LEU A 75 7.12 2.07 -3.80
CA LEU A 75 7.45 0.87 -4.56
C LEU A 75 6.96 0.97 -6.01
N GLN A 76 5.75 1.48 -6.25
CA GLN A 76 5.24 1.73 -7.61
C GLN A 76 6.16 2.68 -8.39
N ALA A 77 6.61 3.76 -7.76
CA ALA A 77 7.51 4.73 -8.39
C ALA A 77 8.85 4.12 -8.82
N ARG A 78 9.30 3.03 -8.17
CA ARG A 78 10.52 2.32 -8.57
C ARG A 78 10.40 1.60 -9.91
N PHE A 79 9.19 1.23 -10.34
CA PHE A 79 8.98 0.69 -11.69
C PHE A 79 9.34 1.75 -12.73
N ALA A 80 8.83 2.97 -12.58
CA ALA A 80 9.14 4.07 -13.50
C ALA A 80 10.63 4.42 -13.48
N ALA A 81 11.27 4.41 -12.30
CA ALA A 81 12.72 4.63 -12.18
C ALA A 81 13.55 3.52 -12.87
N GLY A 82 13.02 2.30 -12.95
CA GLY A 82 13.60 1.19 -13.69
C GLY A 82 13.20 1.11 -15.17
N ALA A 83 12.56 2.15 -15.72
CA ALA A 83 11.99 2.16 -17.07
C ALA A 83 10.98 1.03 -17.35
N LEU A 84 10.28 0.57 -16.30
CA LEU A 84 9.23 -0.45 -16.37
C LEU A 84 7.85 0.19 -16.35
N GLN A 85 6.87 -0.52 -16.92
CA GLN A 85 5.47 -0.13 -16.77
C GLN A 85 5.06 -0.25 -15.29
N PRO A 86 4.56 0.82 -14.66
CA PRO A 86 4.10 0.73 -13.28
C PRO A 86 2.83 -0.15 -13.20
N PRO A 87 2.70 -0.97 -12.16
CA PRO A 87 1.51 -1.78 -11.94
C PRO A 87 0.31 -0.90 -11.55
N ASP A 88 -0.90 -1.45 -11.70
CA ASP A 88 -2.14 -0.76 -11.34
C ASP A 88 -2.22 -0.46 -9.83
N ALA A 89 -2.43 0.80 -9.48
CA ALA A 89 -2.58 1.26 -8.09
C ALA A 89 -4.04 1.33 -7.61
N ALA A 90 -5.04 1.03 -8.45
CA ALA A 90 -6.44 1.08 -8.04
C ALA A 90 -6.73 0.25 -6.77
N PRO A 91 -6.21 -0.98 -6.60
CA PRO A 91 -6.43 -1.75 -5.36
C PRO A 91 -5.89 -1.07 -4.10
N VAL A 92 -4.76 -0.36 -4.21
CA VAL A 92 -4.16 0.39 -3.11
C VAL A 92 -5.02 1.59 -2.74
N GLN A 93 -5.55 2.29 -3.74
CA GLN A 93 -6.45 3.43 -3.55
C GLN A 93 -7.77 2.97 -2.92
N GLU A 94 -8.33 1.87 -3.40
CA GLU A 94 -9.56 1.30 -2.87
C GLU A 94 -9.41 0.91 -1.40
N ALA A 95 -8.35 0.18 -1.04
CA ALA A 95 -8.05 -0.18 0.35
C ALA A 95 -7.94 1.06 1.26
N ALA A 96 -7.24 2.10 0.79
CA ALA A 96 -7.12 3.37 1.53
C ALA A 96 -8.46 4.07 1.74
N GLN A 97 -9.31 4.09 0.72
CA GLN A 97 -10.64 4.69 0.84
C GLN A 97 -11.56 3.89 1.77
N ARG A 98 -11.51 2.55 1.71
CA ARG A 98 -12.30 1.69 2.58
C ARG A 98 -11.97 1.91 4.05
N VAL A 99 -10.67 1.88 4.41
CA VAL A 99 -10.22 2.12 5.80
C VAL A 99 -10.53 3.55 6.25
N GLN A 100 -10.39 4.55 5.38
CA GLN A 100 -10.75 5.92 5.72
C GLN A 100 -12.25 6.07 6.03
N ARG A 101 -13.12 5.44 5.21
CA ARG A 101 -14.57 5.46 5.44
C ARG A 101 -14.92 4.78 6.76
N ASP A 102 -14.35 3.62 7.02
CA ASP A 102 -14.58 2.87 8.27
C ASP A 102 -14.24 3.71 9.51
N TYR A 103 -13.08 4.38 9.50
CA TYR A 103 -12.69 5.32 10.56
C TYR A 103 -13.66 6.50 10.71
N GLU A 104 -14.06 7.12 9.60
CA GLU A 104 -15.00 8.24 9.61
C GLU A 104 -16.37 7.82 10.18
N ASP A 105 -16.83 6.63 9.80
CA ASP A 105 -18.13 6.10 10.21
C ASP A 105 -18.11 5.70 11.69
N ALA A 106 -17.03 5.06 12.17
CA ALA A 106 -16.82 4.79 13.59
C ALA A 106 -16.81 6.09 14.42
N LYS A 107 -16.15 7.15 13.94
CA LYS A 107 -16.16 8.46 14.61
C LYS A 107 -17.51 9.16 14.62
N LYS A 108 -18.35 8.94 13.60
CA LYS A 108 -19.72 9.47 13.59
C LYS A 108 -20.62 8.70 14.55
N ALA A 109 -20.43 7.39 14.66
CA ALA A 109 -21.20 6.53 15.57
C ALA A 109 -20.87 6.79 17.05
N CYS A 110 -19.66 7.28 17.34
CA CYS A 110 -19.21 7.65 18.68
C CYS A 110 -19.61 9.10 19.10
N LYS A 111 -20.65 9.68 18.48
CA LYS A 111 -21.14 11.03 18.82
C LYS A 111 -22.54 10.99 19.42
#